data_AF-A0A0A9AH18-F1
#
_entry.id   AF-A0A0A9AH18-F1
#
_cell.length_a   1.000
_cell.length_b   1.000
_cell.length_c   1.000
_cell.angle_alpha   90.00
_cell.angle_beta   90.00
_cell.angle_gamma   90.00
#
_symmetry.space_group_name_H-M   'P 1'
#
loop_
_entity.id
_entity.type
_entity.pdbx_description
1 polymer ?
#
loop_
_entity_poly.entity_id
_entity_poly.type
_entity_poly.pdbx_seq_one_letter_code
_entity_poly.pdbx_strand_id
1 'polypeptide(L)' 'MPNLRRLEIEATATLLKWDGCTPAGMENLLGLKEICVSMVYGQGMESERITAECTFRNIAQAHPCRPTVTIV' A
#
# COMPACT_ATOMS: atom_id res chain seq x y z
N MET A 1 13.84 -7.46 -5.75
CA MET A 1 14.07 -8.37 -4.60
C MET A 1 13.19 -9.60 -4.76
N PRO A 2 13.68 -10.70 -5.35
CA PRO A 2 12.83 -11.83 -5.75
C PRO A 2 12.21 -12.60 -4.55
N ASN A 3 12.78 -12.48 -3.36
CA ASN A 3 12.35 -13.20 -2.16
C ASN A 3 11.61 -12.32 -1.14
N LEU A 4 11.30 -11.07 -1.48
CA LEU A 4 10.56 -10.19 -0.57
C LEU A 4 9.13 -10.70 -0.45
N ARG A 5 8.75 -11.19 0.74
CA ARG A 5 7.42 -11.74 1.00
C ARG A 5 6.48 -10.76 1.68
N ARG A 6 7.03 -9.87 2.48
CA ARG A 6 6.30 -8.88 3.26
C ARG A 6 6.89 -7.51 3.01
N LEU A 7 6.04 -6.55 2.71
CA LEU A 7 6.38 -5.15 2.55
C LEU A 7 5.72 -4.37 3.68
N GLU A 8 6.50 -3.64 4.45
CA GLU A 8 6.01 -2.75 5.49
C GLU A 8 6.15 -1.31 5.03
N ILE A 9 5.07 -0.56 5.10
CA ILE A 9 4.98 0.82 4.62
C ILE A 9 4.43 1.65 5.76
N GLU A 10 5.24 2.57 6.26
CA GLU A 10 4.74 3.61 7.14
C GLU A 10 4.32 4.81 6.28
N ALA A 11 3.05 5.20 6.38
CA ALA A 11 2.47 6.25 5.55
C ALA A 11 1.83 7.34 6.43
N THR A 12 2.18 8.60 6.18
CA THR A 12 1.44 9.75 6.73
C THR A 12 0.38 10.21 5.73
N ALA A 13 -0.66 10.90 6.20
CA ALA A 13 -1.70 11.49 5.33
C ALA A 13 -1.10 12.35 4.18
N THR A 14 0.02 13.03 4.44
CA THR A 14 0.75 13.83 3.45
C THR A 14 1.52 13.00 2.42
N LEU A 15 2.01 11.81 2.79
CA LEU A 15 2.68 10.85 1.89
C LEU A 15 1.69 10.07 1.02
N LEU A 16 0.41 10.03 1.42
CA LEU A 16 -0.67 9.31 0.75
C LEU A 16 -1.28 10.04 -0.45
N LYS A 17 -0.66 11.13 -0.92
CA LYS A 17 -0.88 11.66 -2.28
C LYS A 17 -0.33 10.71 -3.36
N TRP A 18 -0.51 9.41 -3.18
CA TRP A 18 -0.42 8.43 -4.24
C TRP A 18 -1.69 8.61 -5.05
N ASP A 19 -1.57 9.34 -6.15
CA ASP A 19 -2.64 9.73 -7.07
C ASP A 19 -3.22 8.51 -7.84
N GLY A 20 -3.62 7.46 -7.11
CA GLY A 20 -4.01 6.16 -7.63
C GLY A 20 -2.88 5.36 -8.30
N CYS A 21 -1.67 5.89 -8.36
CA CYS A 21 -0.55 5.27 -9.06
C CYS A 21 0.11 4.20 -8.18
N THR A 22 0.16 2.98 -8.69
CA THR A 22 0.95 1.90 -8.08
C THR A 22 2.42 2.35 -8.08
N PRO A 23 3.15 2.26 -6.94
CA PRO A 23 4.57 2.57 -6.93
C PRO A 23 5.27 1.70 -7.98
N ALA A 24 5.88 2.36 -8.98
CA ALA A 24 6.61 1.67 -10.04
C ALA A 24 7.63 0.72 -9.42
N GLY A 25 7.59 -0.55 -9.83
CA GLY A 25 8.47 -1.59 -9.33
C GLY A 25 7.82 -2.57 -8.35
N MET A 26 6.62 -2.29 -7.81
CA MET A 26 5.88 -3.28 -7.02
C MET A 26 5.54 -4.51 -7.85
N GLU A 27 5.19 -4.34 -9.13
CA GLU A 27 4.89 -5.43 -10.07
C GLU A 27 6.05 -6.44 -10.23
N ASN A 28 7.28 -6.02 -9.91
CA ASN A 28 8.47 -6.87 -9.97
C ASN A 28 8.72 -7.67 -8.69
N LEU A 29 7.91 -7.47 -7.64
CA LEU A 29 7.98 -8.19 -6.37
C LEU A 29 7.15 -9.47 -6.42
N LEU A 30 7.50 -10.39 -7.33
CA LEU A 30 6.76 -11.63 -7.56
C LEU A 30 6.70 -12.58 -6.34
N GLY A 31 7.54 -12.35 -5.32
CA GLY A 31 7.50 -13.08 -4.05
C GLY A 31 6.53 -12.49 -3.01
N LEU A 32 5.93 -11.33 -3.29
CA LEU A 32 5.17 -10.54 -2.33
C LEU A 32 3.83 -11.21 -2.00
N LYS A 33 3.62 -11.46 -0.72
CA LYS A 33 2.41 -12.07 -0.16
C LYS A 33 1.62 -11.12 0.72
N GLU A 34 2.30 -10.19 1.37
CA GLU A 34 1.71 -9.31 2.38
C GLU A 34 2.23 -7.89 2.24
N ILE A 35 1.31 -6.92 2.34
CA ILE A 35 1.60 -5.50 2.44
C ILE A 35 0.99 -5.02 3.76
N CYS A 36 1.83 -4.60 4.69
CA CYS A 36 1.39 -3.99 5.94
C CYS A 36 1.59 -2.48 5.83
N VAL A 37 0.51 -1.72 5.99
CA VAL A 37 0.53 -0.27 5.96
C VAL A 37 0.25 0.23 7.37
N SER A 38 1.20 0.92 7.97
CA SER A 38 1.01 1.63 9.23
C SER A 38 0.71 3.09 8.93
N MET A 39 -0.52 3.54 9.22
CA MET A 39 -0.91 4.92 8.98
C MET A 39 -0.59 5.77 10.21
N VAL A 40 0.40 6.66 10.11
CA VAL A 40 0.73 7.57 11.21
C VAL A 40 -0.26 8.73 11.21
N TYR A 41 -1.20 8.68 12.15
CA TYR A 41 -2.32 9.60 12.29
C TYR A 41 -1.90 10.96 12.84
N GLY A 42 -1.30 11.80 11.99
CA GLY A 42 -1.18 13.24 12.23
C GLY A 42 -2.17 14.01 11.36
N GLN A 43 -3.24 14.55 11.95
CA GLN A 43 -4.18 15.52 11.35
C GLN A 43 -4.81 15.17 9.97
N GLY A 44 -4.84 13.90 9.55
CA GLY A 44 -5.49 13.50 8.30
C GLY A 44 -7.02 13.44 8.42
N MET A 45 -7.75 13.89 7.39
CA MET A 45 -9.21 13.76 7.32
C MET A 45 -9.62 12.30 7.06
N GLU A 46 -10.79 11.88 7.56
CA GLU A 46 -11.34 10.53 7.33
C GLU A 46 -11.45 10.16 5.84
N SER A 47 -11.69 11.15 4.98
CA SER A 47 -11.70 10.98 3.52
C SER A 47 -10.33 10.57 2.95
N GLU A 48 -9.24 11.12 3.49
CA GLU A 48 -7.86 10.78 3.08
C GLU A 48 -7.53 9.34 3.48
N ARG A 49 -8.04 8.90 4.64
CA ARG A 49 -7.95 7.50 5.07
C ARG A 49 -8.66 6.56 4.10
N ILE A 50 -9.93 6.82 3.79
CA ILE A 50 -10.70 5.97 2.86
C ILE A 50 -10.01 5.90 1.50
N THR A 51 -9.52 7.04 1.01
CA THR A 51 -8.78 7.13 -0.26
C THR A 51 -7.53 6.26 -0.22
N ALA A 52 -6.73 6.37 0.83
CA ALA A 52 -5.51 5.59 1.00
C ALA A 52 -5.79 4.08 1.12
N GLU A 53 -6.78 3.68 1.92
CA GLU A 53 -7.19 2.28 2.04
C GLU A 53 -7.62 1.70 0.68
N CYS A 54 -8.42 2.45 -0.08
CA CYS A 54 -8.82 2.07 -1.44
C CYS A 54 -7.62 1.96 -2.37
N THR A 55 -6.67 2.90 -2.34
CA THR A 55 -5.46 2.87 -3.17
C THR A 55 -4.64 1.61 -2.90
N PHE A 56 -4.37 1.25 -1.65
CA PHE A 56 -3.61 0.04 -1.34
C PHE A 56 -4.35 -1.24 -1.73
N ARG A 57 -5.67 -1.31 -1.52
CA ARG A 57 -6.46 -2.46 -1.98
C ARG A 57 -6.43 -2.60 -3.50
N ASN A 58 -6.52 -1.50 -4.23
CA ASN A 58 -6.44 -1.51 -5.70
C ASN A 58 -5.07 -1.97 -6.18
N ILE A 59 -3.98 -1.48 -5.56
CA ILE A 59 -2.61 -1.92 -5.86
C ILE A 59 -2.47 -3.43 -5.65
N ALA A 60 -2.96 -3.95 -4.53
CA ALA A 60 -2.90 -5.38 -4.26
C ALA A 60 -3.73 -6.20 -5.24
N GLN A 61 -4.89 -5.72 -5.67
CA GLN A 61 -5.68 -6.39 -6.71
C GLN A 61 -4.99 -6.38 -8.08
N ALA A 62 -4.31 -5.29 -8.43
CA ALA A 62 -3.57 -5.14 -9.69
C ALA A 62 -2.25 -5.92 -9.70
N HIS A 63 -1.68 -6.23 -8.53
CA HIS A 63 -0.42 -6.96 -8.43
C HIS A 63 -0.55 -8.41 -8.93
N PRO A 64 0.40 -8.93 -9.74
CA PRO A 64 0.33 -10.28 -10.30
C PRO A 64 0.11 -11.39 -9.27
N CYS A 65 0.71 -11.23 -8.09
CA CYS A 65 0.63 -12.21 -7.00
C CYS A 65 -0.49 -11.95 -5.99
N ARG A 66 -1.27 -10.88 -6.17
CA ARG A 66 -2.41 -10.49 -5.30
C ARG A 66 -2.11 -10.59 -3.80
N PRO A 67 -1.15 -9.81 -3.28
CA PRO A 67 -0.79 -9.85 -1.87
C PRO A 67 -1.97 -9.41 -1.00
N THR A 68 -2.01 -9.89 0.24
CA THR A 68 -2.96 -9.41 1.25
C THR A 68 -2.52 -8.05 1.76
N VAL A 69 -3.46 -7.12 1.93
CA VAL A 69 -3.19 -5.80 2.51
C VAL A 69 -3.74 -5.76 3.93
N THR A 70 -2.91 -5.37 4.87
CA THR A 70 -3.30 -5.06 6.25
C THR A 70 -2.99 -3.60 6.51
N ILE A 71 -3.97 -2.85 7.00
CA ILE A 71 -3.83 -1.43 7.31
C ILE A 71 -4.04 -1.29 8.82
N VAL A 72 -3.04 -0.71 9.49
CA VAL A 72 -2.92 -0.61 10.95
C VAL A 72 -2.80 0.84 11.38
#